data_AF-A0A507BZQ5-F1
#
_entry.id   AF-A0A507BZQ5-F1
#
_cell.length_a   1.000
_cell.length_b   1.000
_cell.length_c   1.000
_cell.angle_alpha   90.00
_cell.angle_beta   90.00
_cell.angle_gamma   90.00
#
_symmetry.space_group_name_H-M   'P 1'
#
loop_
_entity.id
_entity.type
_entity.pdbx_description
1 polymer ?
#
loop_
_entity_poly.entity_id
_entity_poly.type
_entity_poly.pdbx_seq_one_letter_code
_entity_poly.pdbx_strand_id
1 'polypeptide(L)'
;MSGINSPAKKRGSPRSPSATPSVNPGYVMVIKVGTSSIVDEVSHLPLLSNLSLLVETVVKLRSKGHQVVIVTSGAIGMGLKRLGLARRPKHLSQKQAVAAVGQGRLMALYDDLFRQFDQPIAQVLLTRDNLAERPQYLNACNTFRELLDLGVVPIVNENDTVSPHEIRFGDNDTLSAVTAGMVNANFLFLLTDVDCLYTDNPRTNPDAVPVRIVDDVSKLRETVTVTSPGSSLGTGGMITKLIAADLATAAGVRMIITTGAAPQRIVTILDEVTAHRENSKTPFQPTLGTHFLAKPNPMVDRKWWILHGLATYGTIYLDAGAVRAITRGKGSLFAAGIVKVEGTFVAQQSVRIATVVKSHTNVPATSIIHPHQNMTFGMPSSPLVQAHDPLTTDGEEGIIVEIGKGIVNYTSSEIQRIKGCRSSDIEDLLGYVDSDSVVHRDNLVITYSSLDHTEIIVLPASKRLNAKRYDLMRAMHLSPSVESLSESRDTSNEGYSAESEITVNVPTLQ
;
A
#
# COMPACT_ATOMS: atom_id res chain seq x y z
N MET A 1 -7.54 -85.47 -27.39
CA MET A 1 -7.03 -85.14 -28.74
C MET A 1 -7.93 -84.03 -29.27
N SER A 2 -7.51 -82.84 -29.67
CA SER A 2 -6.21 -82.33 -30.11
C SER A 2 -6.19 -80.82 -29.88
N GLY A 3 -5.17 -80.30 -29.19
CA GLY A 3 -4.90 -78.88 -29.08
C GLY A 3 -4.20 -78.34 -30.34
N ILE A 4 -4.55 -77.12 -30.74
CA ILE A 4 -3.84 -76.35 -31.76
C ILE A 4 -3.43 -75.02 -31.13
N ASN A 5 -2.11 -74.85 -31.00
CA ASN A 5 -1.41 -73.64 -30.58
C ASN A 5 -1.58 -72.52 -31.62
N SER A 6 -1.87 -71.29 -31.16
CA SER A 6 -1.68 -70.05 -31.92
C SER A 6 -0.58 -69.20 -31.28
N PRO A 7 0.27 -68.50 -32.08
CA PRO A 7 1.50 -67.89 -31.60
C PRO A 7 1.29 -66.52 -30.95
N ALA A 8 2.17 -66.21 -29.99
CA ALA A 8 2.21 -64.98 -29.21
C ALA A 8 2.44 -63.73 -30.08
N LYS A 9 1.54 -62.74 -29.95
CA LYS A 9 1.73 -61.37 -30.46
C LYS A 9 2.81 -60.65 -29.64
N LYS A 10 3.90 -60.25 -30.32
CA LYS A 10 4.91 -59.32 -29.80
C LYS A 10 4.24 -57.99 -29.41
N ARG A 11 4.43 -57.56 -28.15
CA ARG A 11 4.05 -56.23 -27.66
C ARG A 11 4.93 -55.19 -28.35
N GLY A 12 4.30 -54.27 -29.09
CA GLY A 12 4.97 -53.07 -29.61
C GLY A 12 5.38 -52.15 -28.46
N SER A 13 6.56 -51.54 -28.60
CA SER A 13 7.08 -50.52 -27.69
C SER A 13 6.15 -49.30 -27.63
N PRO A 14 6.04 -48.61 -26.48
CA PRO A 14 5.25 -47.38 -26.39
C PRO A 14 5.90 -46.32 -27.30
N ARG A 15 5.11 -45.74 -28.21
CA ARG A 15 5.52 -44.52 -28.92
C ARG A 15 5.79 -43.44 -27.87
N SER A 16 6.97 -42.82 -27.96
CA SER A 16 7.31 -41.63 -27.19
C SER A 16 6.22 -40.56 -27.37
N PRO A 17 5.79 -39.87 -26.30
CA PRO A 17 4.82 -38.80 -26.45
C PRO A 17 5.41 -37.75 -27.38
N SER A 18 4.69 -37.45 -28.47
CA SER A 18 4.98 -36.32 -29.34
C SER A 18 5.07 -35.08 -28.47
N ALA A 19 6.20 -34.37 -28.53
CA ALA A 19 6.41 -33.13 -27.82
C ALA A 19 5.21 -32.20 -28.07
N THR A 20 4.43 -31.95 -27.03
CA THR A 20 3.46 -30.85 -27.00
C THR A 20 4.21 -29.57 -27.38
N PRO A 21 3.73 -28.76 -28.33
CA PRO A 21 4.36 -27.49 -28.64
C PRO A 21 4.46 -26.71 -27.32
N SER A 22 5.66 -26.26 -26.98
CA SER A 22 5.92 -25.46 -25.78
C SER A 22 5.15 -24.15 -25.91
N VAL A 23 3.94 -24.09 -25.37
CA VAL A 23 3.21 -22.84 -25.21
C VAL A 23 4.02 -22.04 -24.21
N ASN A 24 4.67 -20.97 -24.68
CA ASN A 24 5.32 -20.02 -23.79
C ASN A 24 4.27 -19.54 -22.79
N PRO A 25 4.51 -19.65 -21.47
CA PRO A 25 3.52 -19.26 -20.49
C PRO A 25 3.18 -17.78 -20.69
N GLY A 26 1.90 -17.48 -20.89
CA GLY A 26 1.45 -16.11 -21.10
C GLY A 26 1.70 -15.25 -19.86
N TYR A 27 2.05 -13.99 -20.08
CA TYR A 27 2.20 -13.03 -18.99
C TYR A 27 0.86 -12.56 -18.41
N VAL A 28 0.88 -12.20 -17.13
CA VAL A 28 -0.19 -11.45 -16.45
C VAL A 28 0.16 -9.95 -16.49
N MET A 29 -0.79 -9.11 -16.86
CA MET A 29 -0.55 -7.68 -17.04
C MET A 29 -1.68 -6.84 -16.44
N VAL A 30 -1.30 -5.69 -15.87
CA VAL A 30 -2.25 -4.65 -15.49
C VAL A 30 -2.09 -3.47 -16.45
N ILE A 31 -3.18 -2.97 -17.01
CA ILE A 31 -3.21 -1.80 -17.89
C ILE A 31 -4.03 -0.71 -17.20
N LYS A 32 -3.36 0.36 -16.78
CA LYS A 32 -4.01 1.53 -16.19
C LYS A 32 -4.34 2.54 -17.27
N VAL A 33 -5.57 3.05 -17.25
CA VAL A 33 -6.05 4.05 -18.20
C VAL A 33 -6.57 5.27 -17.45
N GLY A 34 -6.02 6.45 -17.75
CA GLY A 34 -6.42 7.70 -17.11
C GLY A 34 -7.70 8.31 -17.69
N THR A 35 -8.32 9.24 -16.94
CA THR A 35 -9.56 9.93 -17.35
C THR A 35 -9.45 10.56 -18.73
N SER A 36 -8.33 11.21 -19.04
CA SER A 36 -8.08 11.89 -20.33
C SER A 36 -7.98 10.94 -21.53
N SER A 37 -7.81 9.63 -21.30
CA SER A 37 -7.85 8.61 -22.35
C SER A 37 -9.25 8.01 -22.54
N ILE A 38 -10.17 8.24 -21.61
CA ILE A 38 -11.52 7.68 -21.58
C ILE A 38 -12.56 8.75 -21.96
N VAL A 39 -12.37 9.98 -21.51
CA VAL A 39 -13.35 11.08 -21.59
C VAL A 39 -12.67 12.34 -22.07
N ASP A 40 -13.30 13.04 -23.02
CA ASP A 40 -12.87 14.36 -23.47
C ASP A 40 -13.02 15.41 -22.36
N GLU A 41 -12.05 16.33 -22.26
CA GLU A 41 -11.96 17.25 -21.13
C GLU A 41 -13.08 18.30 -21.09
N VAL A 42 -13.56 18.69 -22.26
CA VAL A 42 -14.48 19.81 -22.42
C VAL A 42 -15.92 19.32 -22.58
N SER A 43 -16.13 18.40 -23.52
CA SER A 43 -17.45 17.90 -23.90
C SER A 43 -17.98 16.80 -22.97
N HIS A 44 -17.10 16.24 -22.14
CA HIS A 44 -17.30 15.03 -21.31
C HIS A 44 -17.76 13.81 -22.13
N LEU A 45 -17.58 13.82 -23.45
CA LEU A 45 -17.93 12.69 -24.30
C LEU A 45 -16.91 11.56 -24.13
N PRO A 46 -17.35 10.29 -24.18
CA PRO A 46 -16.42 9.17 -24.22
C PRO A 46 -15.55 9.23 -25.49
N LEU A 47 -14.26 8.99 -25.34
CA LEU A 47 -13.30 8.89 -26.44
C LEU A 47 -13.36 7.47 -27.04
N LEU A 48 -14.43 7.21 -27.79
CA LEU A 48 -14.72 5.88 -28.33
C LEU A 48 -13.58 5.30 -29.16
N SER A 49 -12.88 6.11 -29.96
CA SER A 49 -11.73 5.64 -30.75
C SER A 49 -10.63 5.04 -29.87
N ASN A 50 -10.29 5.70 -28.76
CA ASN A 50 -9.23 5.25 -27.87
C ASN A 50 -9.66 4.01 -27.08
N LEU A 51 -10.93 3.99 -26.64
CA LEU A 51 -11.51 2.83 -25.96
C LEU A 51 -11.56 1.60 -26.87
N SER A 52 -11.99 1.75 -28.13
CA SER A 52 -12.00 0.65 -29.09
C SER A 52 -10.60 0.12 -29.37
N LEU A 53 -9.61 1.00 -29.57
CA LEU A 53 -8.20 0.58 -29.76
C LEU A 53 -7.64 -0.14 -28.54
N LEU A 54 -8.00 0.31 -27.33
CA LEU A 54 -7.65 -0.39 -26.10
C LEU A 54 -8.27 -1.80 -26.06
N VAL A 55 -9.57 -1.92 -26.34
CA VAL A 55 -10.27 -3.20 -26.36
C VAL A 55 -9.66 -4.16 -27.38
N GLU A 56 -9.43 -3.71 -28.61
CA GLU A 56 -8.75 -4.49 -29.66
C GLU A 56 -7.35 -4.94 -29.22
N THR A 57 -6.60 -4.06 -28.55
CA THR A 57 -5.28 -4.39 -28.01
C THR A 57 -5.39 -5.48 -26.95
N VAL A 58 -6.34 -5.37 -26.02
CA VAL A 58 -6.56 -6.37 -24.96
C VAL A 58 -6.97 -7.70 -25.55
N VAL A 59 -7.90 -7.73 -26.50
CA VAL A 59 -8.31 -8.95 -27.21
C VAL A 59 -7.13 -9.59 -27.93
N LYS A 60 -6.25 -8.80 -28.57
CA LYS A 60 -5.01 -9.29 -29.19
C LYS A 60 -4.00 -9.86 -28.18
N LEU A 61 -3.90 -9.28 -26.99
CA LEU A 61 -3.06 -9.82 -25.91
C LEU A 61 -3.63 -11.15 -25.40
N ARG A 62 -4.95 -11.21 -25.21
CA ARG A 62 -5.67 -12.43 -24.81
C ARG A 62 -5.49 -13.55 -25.83
N SER A 63 -5.56 -13.27 -27.13
CA SER A 63 -5.33 -14.28 -28.18
C SER A 63 -3.89 -14.80 -28.24
N LYS A 64 -2.91 -14.03 -27.73
CA LYS A 64 -1.53 -14.48 -27.48
C LYS A 64 -1.36 -15.28 -26.16
N GLY A 65 -2.45 -15.57 -25.44
CA GLY A 65 -2.43 -16.34 -24.19
C GLY A 65 -2.14 -15.51 -22.93
N HIS A 66 -2.08 -14.18 -23.03
CA HIS A 66 -1.84 -13.31 -21.89
C HIS A 66 -3.11 -13.10 -21.05
N GLN A 67 -2.94 -12.80 -19.76
CA GLN A 67 -4.01 -12.41 -18.85
C GLN A 67 -3.93 -10.89 -18.59
N VAL A 68 -5.06 -10.20 -18.64
CA VAL A 68 -5.11 -8.74 -18.59
C VAL A 68 -6.13 -8.27 -17.56
N VAL A 69 -5.71 -7.35 -16.70
CA VAL A 69 -6.55 -6.57 -15.80
C VAL A 69 -6.51 -5.11 -16.24
N ILE A 70 -7.65 -4.45 -16.32
CA ILE A 70 -7.73 -3.02 -16.62
C ILE A 70 -8.01 -2.26 -15.35
N VAL A 71 -7.23 -1.23 -15.05
CA VAL A 71 -7.50 -0.28 -13.97
C VAL A 71 -7.89 1.03 -14.60
N THR A 72 -9.17 1.39 -14.54
CA THR A 72 -9.72 2.51 -15.31
C THR A 72 -10.03 3.71 -14.43
N SER A 73 -10.12 4.91 -15.02
CA SER A 73 -10.65 6.13 -14.41
C SER A 73 -11.87 6.62 -15.21
N GLY A 74 -12.32 7.86 -14.99
CA GLY A 74 -13.34 8.48 -15.85
C GLY A 74 -14.79 8.29 -15.41
N ALA A 75 -15.06 7.59 -14.30
CA ALA A 75 -16.41 7.48 -13.73
C ALA A 75 -17.03 8.87 -13.51
N ILE A 76 -16.33 9.80 -12.87
CA ILE A 76 -16.85 11.17 -12.69
C ILE A 76 -17.09 11.87 -14.03
N GLY A 77 -16.19 11.75 -15.01
CA GLY A 77 -16.38 12.36 -16.33
C GLY A 77 -17.63 11.84 -17.04
N MET A 78 -17.84 10.52 -17.02
CA MET A 78 -19.05 9.88 -17.52
C MET A 78 -20.30 10.36 -16.78
N GLY A 79 -20.21 10.53 -15.46
CA GLY A 79 -21.29 11.05 -14.63
C GLY A 79 -21.65 12.49 -14.95
N LEU A 80 -20.65 13.36 -15.15
CA LEU A 80 -20.86 14.75 -15.55
C LEU A 80 -21.65 14.83 -16.85
N LYS A 81 -21.23 14.07 -17.86
CA LYS A 81 -21.95 14.00 -19.13
C LYS A 81 -23.38 13.51 -18.94
N ARG A 82 -23.56 12.43 -18.18
CA ARG A 82 -24.86 11.78 -17.99
C ARG A 82 -25.87 12.67 -17.26
N LEU A 83 -25.40 13.52 -16.37
CA LEU A 83 -26.18 14.45 -15.56
C LEU A 83 -26.27 15.86 -16.17
N GLY A 84 -25.60 16.12 -17.30
CA GLY A 84 -25.56 17.45 -17.91
C GLY A 84 -24.83 18.50 -17.06
N LEU A 85 -23.89 18.08 -16.22
CA LEU A 85 -23.13 18.97 -15.36
C LEU A 85 -21.91 19.52 -16.11
N ALA A 86 -21.82 20.85 -16.23
CA ALA A 86 -20.73 21.51 -16.94
C ALA A 86 -19.36 21.38 -16.23
N ARG A 87 -19.37 21.31 -14.89
CA ARG A 87 -18.15 21.30 -14.07
C ARG A 87 -18.17 20.24 -12.99
N ARG A 88 -16.98 19.75 -12.65
CA ARG A 88 -16.78 18.83 -11.52
C ARG A 88 -17.24 19.48 -10.20
N PRO A 89 -18.08 18.81 -9.40
CA PRO A 89 -18.49 19.32 -8.09
C PRO A 89 -17.31 19.51 -7.15
N LYS A 90 -17.45 20.44 -6.19
CA LYS A 90 -16.43 20.70 -5.16
C LYS A 90 -16.59 19.78 -3.94
N HIS A 91 -17.83 19.61 -3.47
CA HIS A 91 -18.14 18.82 -2.29
C HIS A 91 -17.92 17.32 -2.54
N LEU A 92 -17.41 16.63 -1.52
CA LEU A 92 -17.14 15.19 -1.57
C LEU A 92 -18.38 14.39 -1.95
N SER A 93 -19.47 14.55 -1.20
CA SER A 93 -20.73 13.84 -1.43
C SER A 93 -21.25 13.99 -2.86
N GLN A 94 -21.14 15.19 -3.44
CA GLN A 94 -21.52 15.43 -4.82
C GLN A 94 -20.60 14.73 -5.82
N LYS A 95 -19.28 14.71 -5.58
CA LYS A 95 -18.34 13.94 -6.41
C LYS A 95 -18.66 12.45 -6.37
N GLN A 96 -18.96 11.92 -5.19
CA GLN A 96 -19.31 10.51 -4.99
C GLN A 96 -20.62 10.16 -5.72
N ALA A 97 -21.64 11.03 -5.63
CA ALA A 97 -22.90 10.84 -6.35
C ALA A 97 -22.69 10.84 -7.89
N VAL A 98 -21.89 11.78 -8.41
CA VAL A 98 -21.56 11.84 -9.84
C VAL A 98 -20.75 10.60 -10.26
N ALA A 99 -19.78 10.17 -9.45
CA ALA A 99 -19.00 8.96 -9.69
C ALA A 99 -19.90 7.72 -9.74
N ALA A 100 -20.83 7.56 -8.79
CA ALA A 100 -21.78 6.45 -8.75
C ALA A 100 -22.65 6.37 -10.02
N VAL A 101 -23.18 7.51 -10.49
CA VAL A 101 -23.94 7.58 -11.75
C VAL A 101 -23.06 7.21 -12.95
N GLY A 102 -21.84 7.74 -12.99
CA GLY A 102 -20.94 7.53 -14.11
C GLY A 102 -20.27 6.16 -14.17
N GLN A 103 -20.06 5.51 -13.02
CA GLN A 103 -19.45 4.18 -12.94
C GLN A 103 -20.30 3.13 -13.65
N GLY A 104 -21.62 3.16 -13.47
CA GLY A 104 -22.53 2.28 -14.20
C GLY A 104 -22.47 2.51 -15.71
N ARG A 105 -22.38 3.77 -16.16
CA ARG A 105 -22.24 4.10 -17.58
C ARG A 105 -20.89 3.68 -18.16
N LEU A 106 -19.81 3.85 -17.40
CA LEU A 106 -18.47 3.42 -17.78
C LEU A 106 -18.42 1.91 -17.98
N MET A 107 -18.99 1.13 -17.06
CA MET A 107 -19.04 -0.32 -17.20
C MET A 107 -19.87 -0.77 -18.39
N ALA A 108 -21.06 -0.17 -18.61
CA ALA A 108 -21.88 -0.49 -19.77
C ALA A 108 -21.12 -0.24 -21.09
N LEU A 109 -20.33 0.85 -21.15
CA LEU A 109 -19.52 1.15 -22.33
C LEU A 109 -18.39 0.13 -22.55
N TYR A 110 -17.69 -0.29 -21.49
CA TYR A 110 -16.70 -1.36 -21.61
C TYR A 110 -17.35 -2.67 -22.06
N ASP A 111 -18.48 -3.05 -21.46
CA ASP A 111 -19.21 -4.28 -21.80
C ASP A 111 -19.68 -4.25 -23.26
N ASP A 112 -20.25 -3.13 -23.72
CA ASP A 112 -20.71 -2.94 -25.09
C ASP A 112 -19.60 -3.12 -26.14
N LEU A 113 -18.37 -2.72 -25.81
CA LEU A 113 -17.20 -2.84 -26.68
C LEU A 113 -16.58 -4.24 -26.62
N PHE A 114 -16.38 -4.80 -25.42
CA PHE A 114 -15.79 -6.13 -25.26
C PHE A 114 -16.70 -7.26 -25.77
N ARG A 115 -18.03 -7.11 -25.64
CA ARG A 115 -18.99 -8.11 -26.14
C ARG A 115 -18.95 -8.30 -27.65
N GLN A 116 -18.44 -7.32 -28.42
CA GLN A 116 -18.25 -7.47 -29.87
C GLN A 116 -17.24 -8.58 -30.22
N PHE A 117 -16.43 -9.00 -29.24
CA PHE A 117 -15.39 -10.02 -29.37
C PHE A 117 -15.63 -11.22 -28.45
N ASP A 118 -16.84 -11.38 -27.90
CA ASP A 118 -17.20 -12.44 -26.95
C ASP A 118 -16.24 -12.53 -25.73
N GLN A 119 -15.62 -11.42 -25.35
CA GLN A 119 -14.69 -11.35 -24.21
C GLN A 119 -15.47 -10.91 -22.96
N PRO A 120 -15.71 -11.79 -21.98
CA PRO A 120 -16.38 -11.40 -20.75
C PRO A 120 -15.51 -10.45 -19.93
N ILE A 121 -16.16 -9.50 -19.27
CA ILE A 121 -15.55 -8.59 -18.30
C ILE A 121 -16.20 -8.73 -16.93
N ALA A 122 -15.48 -8.31 -15.88
CA ALA A 122 -16.04 -8.25 -14.52
C ALA A 122 -15.71 -6.90 -13.88
N GLN A 123 -16.69 -6.26 -13.26
CA GLN A 123 -16.45 -5.06 -12.46
C GLN A 123 -15.82 -5.46 -11.12
N VAL A 124 -14.76 -4.76 -10.73
CA VAL A 124 -14.17 -4.86 -9.39
C VAL A 124 -14.01 -3.46 -8.82
N LEU A 125 -14.64 -3.20 -7.68
CA LEU A 125 -14.53 -1.93 -6.96
C LEU A 125 -13.75 -2.16 -5.67
N LEU A 126 -12.67 -1.41 -5.48
CA LEU A 126 -11.79 -1.56 -4.31
C LEU A 126 -11.60 -0.20 -3.65
N THR A 127 -11.25 -0.23 -2.38
CA THR A 127 -10.65 0.94 -1.73
C THR A 127 -9.32 0.61 -1.10
N ARG A 128 -8.50 1.62 -0.87
CA ARG A 128 -7.26 1.45 -0.10
C ARG A 128 -7.55 0.87 1.30
N ASP A 129 -8.60 1.35 1.97
CA ASP A 129 -8.96 0.86 3.31
C ASP A 129 -9.41 -0.60 3.26
N ASN A 130 -10.12 -1.01 2.21
CA ASN A 130 -10.43 -2.43 2.02
C ASN A 130 -9.17 -3.26 1.84
N LEU A 131 -8.25 -2.76 1.03
CA LEU A 131 -7.02 -3.49 0.80
C LEU A 131 -6.22 -3.55 2.11
N ALA A 132 -6.14 -2.46 2.89
CA ALA A 132 -5.40 -2.37 4.17
C ALA A 132 -5.66 -3.57 5.12
N GLU A 133 -6.85 -4.14 5.09
CA GLU A 133 -7.19 -5.31 5.88
C GLU A 133 -6.76 -6.61 5.19
N ARG A 134 -5.84 -7.36 5.81
CA ARG A 134 -5.28 -8.61 5.24
C ARG A 134 -6.34 -9.62 4.78
N PRO A 135 -7.43 -9.90 5.53
CA PRO A 135 -8.47 -10.82 5.05
C PRO A 135 -9.16 -10.32 3.78
N GLN A 136 -9.44 -9.02 3.69
CA GLN A 136 -10.07 -8.41 2.51
C GLN A 136 -9.12 -8.40 1.31
N TYR A 137 -7.83 -8.12 1.52
CA TYR A 137 -6.79 -8.28 0.51
C TYR A 137 -6.74 -9.69 -0.06
N LEU A 138 -6.73 -10.72 0.80
CA LEU A 138 -6.70 -12.12 0.35
C LEU A 138 -7.97 -12.50 -0.42
N ASN A 139 -9.14 -12.01 0.00
CA ASN A 139 -10.39 -12.21 -0.73
C ASN A 139 -10.33 -11.56 -2.13
N ALA A 140 -9.76 -10.36 -2.24
CA ALA A 140 -9.54 -9.71 -3.52
C ALA A 140 -8.58 -10.52 -4.41
N CYS A 141 -7.42 -10.95 -3.89
CA CYS A 141 -6.47 -11.81 -4.63
C CYS A 141 -7.14 -13.10 -5.14
N ASN A 142 -7.94 -13.77 -4.29
CA ASN A 142 -8.65 -14.99 -4.67
C ASN A 142 -9.68 -14.74 -5.77
N THR A 143 -10.42 -13.64 -5.68
CA THR A 143 -11.39 -13.22 -6.70
C THR A 143 -10.69 -12.94 -8.03
N PHE A 144 -9.59 -12.18 -8.02
CA PHE A 144 -8.83 -11.92 -9.24
C PHE A 144 -8.28 -13.20 -9.87
N ARG A 145 -7.75 -14.13 -9.08
CA ARG A 145 -7.26 -15.42 -9.58
C ARG A 145 -8.37 -16.16 -10.33
N GLU A 146 -9.53 -16.32 -9.69
CA GLU A 146 -10.67 -17.02 -10.29
C GLU A 146 -11.15 -16.32 -11.57
N LEU A 147 -11.28 -14.99 -11.57
CA LEU A 147 -11.66 -14.23 -12.77
C LEU A 147 -10.68 -14.46 -13.93
N LEU A 148 -9.38 -14.44 -13.65
CA LEU A 148 -8.33 -14.65 -14.65
C LEU A 148 -8.30 -16.09 -15.16
N ASP A 149 -8.57 -17.09 -14.30
CA ASP A 149 -8.67 -18.50 -14.65
C ASP A 149 -9.91 -18.79 -15.51
N LEU A 150 -11.03 -18.11 -15.24
CA LEU A 150 -12.23 -18.09 -16.08
C LEU A 150 -12.04 -17.34 -17.41
N GLY A 151 -10.88 -16.71 -17.61
CA GLY A 151 -10.54 -15.96 -18.81
C GLY A 151 -11.27 -14.61 -18.96
N VAL A 152 -11.86 -14.11 -17.87
CA VAL A 152 -12.51 -12.81 -17.77
C VAL A 152 -11.46 -11.70 -17.70
N VAL A 153 -11.76 -10.53 -18.27
CA VAL A 153 -10.94 -9.31 -18.10
C VAL A 153 -11.53 -8.46 -16.96
N PRO A 154 -10.88 -8.39 -15.79
CA PRO A 154 -11.37 -7.55 -14.70
C PRO A 154 -11.18 -6.06 -15.03
N ILE A 155 -12.23 -5.27 -14.82
CA ILE A 155 -12.23 -3.81 -14.91
C ILE A 155 -12.30 -3.25 -13.49
N VAL A 156 -11.16 -2.80 -13.01
CA VAL A 156 -10.93 -2.31 -11.65
C VAL A 156 -11.08 -0.79 -11.61
N ASN A 157 -11.80 -0.29 -10.63
CA ASN A 157 -11.82 1.14 -10.29
C ASN A 157 -11.92 1.32 -8.77
N GLU A 158 -11.60 2.53 -8.30
CA GLU A 158 -11.81 2.91 -6.90
C GLU A 158 -13.32 2.92 -6.59
N ASN A 159 -13.71 2.45 -5.40
CA ASN A 159 -15.08 2.58 -4.92
C ASN A 159 -15.32 3.98 -4.36
N ASP A 160 -15.54 4.95 -5.24
CA ASP A 160 -15.69 6.37 -4.90
C ASP A 160 -16.77 6.61 -3.81
N THR A 161 -17.82 5.78 -3.74
CA THR A 161 -18.91 5.94 -2.76
C THR A 161 -18.45 5.82 -1.31
N VAL A 162 -17.46 4.97 -1.04
CA VAL A 162 -16.97 4.70 0.33
C VAL A 162 -15.51 5.13 0.53
N SER A 163 -14.82 5.54 -0.54
CA SER A 163 -13.45 6.05 -0.45
C SER A 163 -13.40 7.45 0.17
N PRO A 164 -12.64 7.66 1.26
CA PRO A 164 -12.35 9.00 1.78
C PRO A 164 -11.34 9.71 0.86
N HIS A 165 -11.71 10.80 0.19
CA HIS A 165 -10.83 11.49 -0.77
C HIS A 165 -9.80 12.47 -0.14
N GLU A 166 -9.30 12.23 1.07
CA GLU A 166 -8.46 13.21 1.79
C GLU A 166 -6.95 12.93 1.80
N ILE A 167 -6.46 11.89 1.14
CA ILE A 167 -5.02 11.65 1.06
C ILE A 167 -4.56 11.78 -0.39
N ARG A 168 -3.52 12.59 -0.60
CA ARG A 168 -2.79 12.88 -1.87
C ARG A 168 -2.18 11.63 -2.57
N PHE A 169 -2.63 10.43 -2.21
CA PHE A 169 -2.20 9.11 -2.65
C PHE A 169 -3.36 8.25 -3.21
N GLY A 170 -4.58 8.80 -3.33
CA GLY A 170 -5.77 8.11 -3.85
C GLY A 170 -5.99 8.27 -5.36
N ASP A 171 -4.98 7.93 -6.18
CA ASP A 171 -5.13 7.92 -7.63
C ASP A 171 -5.06 6.50 -8.20
N ASN A 172 -5.61 6.33 -9.40
CA ASN A 172 -5.64 5.02 -10.04
C ASN A 172 -4.24 4.55 -10.49
N ASP A 173 -3.21 5.41 -10.49
CA ASP A 173 -1.81 4.99 -10.69
C ASP A 173 -1.39 4.09 -9.50
N THR A 174 -1.63 4.55 -8.27
CA THR A 174 -1.35 3.78 -7.04
C THR A 174 -2.20 2.51 -6.96
N LEU A 175 -3.52 2.60 -7.21
CA LEU A 175 -4.41 1.44 -7.24
C LEU A 175 -3.94 0.39 -8.25
N SER A 176 -3.44 0.82 -9.41
CA SER A 176 -2.93 -0.09 -10.43
C SER A 176 -1.66 -0.83 -10.03
N ALA A 177 -0.76 -0.17 -9.30
CA ALA A 177 0.43 -0.81 -8.76
C ALA A 177 0.08 -1.82 -7.67
N VAL A 178 -0.89 -1.51 -6.80
CA VAL A 178 -1.38 -2.46 -5.81
C VAL A 178 -2.07 -3.65 -6.47
N THR A 179 -2.88 -3.39 -7.50
CA THR A 179 -3.52 -4.43 -8.31
C THR A 179 -2.50 -5.33 -8.97
N ALA A 180 -1.43 -4.76 -9.52
CA ALA A 180 -0.35 -5.53 -10.13
C ALA A 180 0.34 -6.45 -9.12
N GLY A 181 0.57 -5.99 -7.88
CA GLY A 181 1.05 -6.85 -6.80
C GLY A 181 0.06 -7.95 -6.44
N MET A 182 -1.24 -7.63 -6.28
CA MET A 182 -2.28 -8.62 -5.91
C MET A 182 -2.39 -9.79 -6.88
N VAL A 183 -2.21 -9.52 -8.18
CA VAL A 183 -2.35 -10.53 -9.25
C VAL A 183 -1.02 -11.12 -9.69
N ASN A 184 0.08 -10.81 -8.99
CA ASN A 184 1.44 -11.22 -9.36
C ASN A 184 1.77 -10.91 -10.83
N ALA A 185 1.42 -9.69 -11.26
CA ALA A 185 1.60 -9.28 -12.65
C ALA A 185 3.08 -9.28 -13.05
N ASN A 186 3.37 -9.64 -14.30
CA ASN A 186 4.70 -9.44 -14.87
C ASN A 186 4.90 -7.98 -15.28
N PHE A 187 3.82 -7.33 -15.72
CA PHE A 187 3.85 -5.98 -16.26
C PHE A 187 2.73 -5.11 -15.71
N LEU A 188 3.06 -3.84 -15.44
CA LEU A 188 2.10 -2.75 -15.24
C LEU A 188 2.32 -1.71 -16.33
N PHE A 189 1.32 -1.45 -17.16
CA PHE A 189 1.34 -0.38 -18.15
C PHE A 189 0.53 0.81 -17.62
N LEU A 190 1.17 1.96 -17.42
CA LEU A 190 0.49 3.23 -17.19
C LEU A 190 0.34 3.95 -18.53
N LEU A 191 -0.91 4.01 -19.03
CA LEU A 191 -1.25 4.78 -20.22
C LEU A 191 -1.50 6.25 -19.84
N THR A 192 -0.69 7.14 -20.42
CA THR A 192 -0.69 8.58 -20.12
C THR A 192 -0.86 9.43 -21.37
N ASP A 193 -0.95 10.75 -21.21
CA ASP A 193 -0.99 11.73 -22.30
C ASP A 193 0.38 11.96 -22.98
N VAL A 194 1.46 11.44 -22.39
CA VAL A 194 2.83 11.48 -22.91
C VAL A 194 3.29 10.07 -23.28
N ASP A 195 4.26 9.95 -24.18
CA ASP A 195 4.70 8.64 -24.67
C ASP A 195 5.80 7.99 -23.82
N CYS A 196 6.51 8.79 -23.01
CA CYS A 196 7.53 8.37 -22.06
C CYS A 196 7.83 9.51 -21.07
N LEU A 197 8.68 9.24 -20.08
CA LEU A 197 9.31 10.27 -19.26
C LEU A 197 10.45 10.93 -20.00
N TYR A 198 10.66 12.21 -19.70
CA TYR A 198 11.72 13.02 -20.24
C TYR A 198 12.54 13.62 -19.10
N THR A 199 13.80 13.97 -19.36
CA THR A 199 14.68 14.64 -18.39
C THR A 199 14.14 16.01 -17.96
N ASP A 200 13.37 16.67 -18.82
CA ASP A 200 12.66 17.91 -18.55
C ASP A 200 11.37 17.95 -19.41
N ASN A 201 10.53 18.96 -19.28
CA ASN A 201 9.31 19.09 -20.08
C ASN A 201 9.66 19.36 -21.57
N PRO A 202 9.40 18.40 -22.48
CA PRO A 202 9.80 18.53 -23.89
C PRO A 202 9.00 19.59 -24.66
N ARG A 203 7.88 20.08 -24.10
CA ARG A 203 7.12 21.19 -24.69
C ARG A 203 7.77 22.54 -24.47
N THR A 204 8.60 22.66 -23.43
CA THR A 204 9.23 23.93 -23.01
C THR A 204 10.76 23.89 -23.10
N ASN A 205 11.36 22.70 -23.04
CA ASN A 205 12.80 22.48 -23.15
C ASN A 205 13.09 21.55 -24.34
N PRO A 206 13.66 22.06 -25.45
CA PRO A 206 13.99 21.26 -26.63
C PRO A 206 15.13 20.25 -26.38
N ASP A 207 15.96 20.45 -25.34
CA ASP A 207 17.04 19.54 -24.96
C ASP A 207 16.54 18.38 -24.07
N ALA A 208 15.24 18.32 -23.77
CA ALA A 208 14.65 17.23 -23.01
C ALA A 208 14.78 15.90 -23.76
N VAL A 209 15.49 14.94 -23.18
CA VAL A 209 15.71 13.63 -23.77
C VAL A 209 14.82 12.56 -23.11
N PRO A 210 14.36 11.55 -23.88
CA PRO A 210 13.59 10.45 -23.32
C PRO A 210 14.37 9.63 -22.28
N VAL A 211 13.76 9.41 -21.12
CA VAL A 211 14.23 8.45 -20.12
C VAL A 211 13.66 7.08 -20.48
N ARG A 212 14.49 6.18 -21.01
CA ARG A 212 14.05 4.87 -21.52
C ARG A 212 14.04 3.78 -20.47
N ILE A 213 14.99 3.80 -19.55
CA ILE A 213 15.14 2.81 -18.49
C ILE A 213 15.33 3.52 -17.16
N VAL A 214 14.69 2.97 -16.13
CA VAL A 214 14.83 3.37 -14.74
C VAL A 214 15.04 2.10 -13.92
N ASP A 215 16.24 1.92 -13.37
CA ASP A 215 16.59 0.80 -12.48
C ASP A 215 16.41 1.17 -11.00
N ASP A 216 16.51 2.46 -10.67
CA ASP A 216 16.28 3.01 -9.33
C ASP A 216 15.46 4.31 -9.40
N VAL A 217 14.22 4.21 -8.94
CA VAL A 217 13.27 5.34 -8.86
C VAL A 217 13.78 6.44 -7.93
N SER A 218 14.57 6.10 -6.91
CA SER A 218 15.08 7.08 -5.93
C SER A 218 16.04 8.06 -6.60
N LYS A 219 16.96 7.56 -7.44
CA LYS A 219 17.89 8.38 -8.24
C LYS A 219 17.15 9.24 -9.27
N LEU A 220 16.05 8.72 -9.81
CA LEU A 220 15.23 9.48 -10.76
C LEU A 220 14.57 10.69 -10.10
N ARG A 221 14.14 10.57 -8.83
CA ARG A 221 13.54 11.70 -8.08
C ARG A 221 14.51 12.85 -7.84
N GLU A 222 15.81 12.57 -7.78
CA GLU A 222 16.85 13.59 -7.62
C GLU A 222 17.15 14.34 -8.92
N THR A 223 16.85 13.72 -10.07
CA THR A 223 17.21 14.23 -11.40
C THR A 223 16.04 14.81 -12.19
N VAL A 224 14.80 14.41 -11.89
CA VAL A 224 13.60 14.91 -12.57
C VAL A 224 13.00 16.07 -11.79
N THR A 225 13.01 17.26 -12.39
CA THR A 225 12.34 18.44 -11.82
C THR A 225 10.82 18.23 -11.85
N VAL A 226 10.22 18.02 -10.68
CA VAL A 226 8.76 17.90 -10.54
C VAL A 226 8.14 19.30 -10.50
N THR A 227 8.10 20.00 -11.62
CA THR A 227 7.46 21.31 -11.72
C THR A 227 6.06 21.21 -12.37
N SER A 228 5.06 21.47 -11.52
CA SER A 228 3.65 21.79 -11.81
C SER A 228 2.70 20.65 -12.23
N PRO A 229 1.45 20.63 -11.68
CA PRO A 229 0.41 19.68 -12.05
C PRO A 229 -0.14 19.96 -13.46
N GLY A 230 -0.08 18.96 -14.35
CA GLY A 230 -0.67 19.02 -15.69
C GLY A 230 -2.15 18.62 -15.73
N SER A 231 -2.94 19.39 -16.48
CA SER A 231 -4.38 19.28 -16.83
C SER A 231 -5.39 19.25 -15.68
N SER A 232 -6.55 19.87 -15.90
CA SER A 232 -7.58 20.09 -14.86
C SER A 232 -8.36 18.82 -14.46
N LEU A 233 -8.14 17.72 -15.17
CA LEU A 233 -8.84 16.44 -15.01
C LEU A 233 -7.99 15.27 -14.49
N GLY A 234 -6.67 15.41 -14.47
CA GLY A 234 -5.76 14.42 -13.90
C GLY A 234 -5.55 14.68 -12.40
N THR A 235 -5.93 13.73 -11.53
CA THR A 235 -5.75 13.87 -10.08
C THR A 235 -4.33 13.56 -9.59
N GLY A 236 -3.50 12.91 -10.43
CA GLY A 236 -2.16 12.45 -10.08
C GLY A 236 -1.14 12.82 -11.16
N GLY A 237 -0.25 13.75 -10.82
CA GLY A 237 0.81 14.23 -11.71
C GLY A 237 1.96 13.23 -11.88
N MET A 238 3.19 13.74 -11.94
CA MET A 238 4.40 12.90 -12.00
C MET A 238 4.69 12.16 -10.69
N ILE A 239 4.36 12.76 -9.54
CA ILE A 239 4.60 12.19 -8.21
C ILE A 239 3.91 10.83 -8.06
N THR A 240 2.64 10.73 -8.44
CA THR A 240 1.85 9.50 -8.27
C THR A 240 2.34 8.38 -9.17
N LYS A 241 2.85 8.70 -10.37
CA LYS A 241 3.49 7.73 -11.27
C LYS A 241 4.79 7.18 -10.69
N LEU A 242 5.58 8.03 -10.05
CA LEU A 242 6.81 7.59 -9.38
C LEU A 242 6.49 6.75 -8.13
N ILE A 243 5.42 7.07 -7.40
CA ILE A 243 4.93 6.23 -6.30
C ILE A 243 4.46 4.86 -6.83
N ALA A 244 3.68 4.85 -7.90
CA ALA A 244 3.24 3.62 -8.56
C ALA A 244 4.43 2.79 -9.07
N ALA A 245 5.48 3.43 -9.60
CA ALA A 245 6.71 2.77 -10.01
C ALA A 245 7.44 2.14 -8.82
N ASP A 246 7.58 2.85 -7.71
CA ASP A 246 8.15 2.28 -6.48
C ASP A 246 7.38 1.05 -6.01
N LEU A 247 6.05 1.16 -5.94
CA LEU A 247 5.14 0.09 -5.54
C LEU A 247 5.28 -1.14 -6.44
N ALA A 248 5.14 -0.95 -7.75
CA ALA A 248 5.17 -2.02 -8.73
C ALA A 248 6.54 -2.72 -8.74
N THR A 249 7.63 -1.95 -8.82
CA THR A 249 8.99 -2.51 -8.88
C THR A 249 9.38 -3.23 -7.58
N ALA A 250 8.90 -2.78 -6.43
CA ALA A 250 9.07 -3.47 -5.15
C ALA A 250 8.31 -4.80 -5.08
N ALA A 251 7.17 -4.92 -5.76
CA ALA A 251 6.41 -6.17 -5.92
C ALA A 251 7.00 -7.11 -7.00
N GLY A 252 8.12 -6.74 -7.63
CA GLY A 252 8.70 -7.54 -8.72
C GLY A 252 8.03 -7.33 -10.08
N VAL A 253 7.15 -6.33 -10.20
CA VAL A 253 6.46 -5.99 -11.44
C VAL A 253 7.29 -5.01 -12.24
N ARG A 254 7.50 -5.26 -13.54
CA ARG A 254 8.07 -4.24 -14.44
C ARG A 254 6.98 -3.23 -14.79
N MET A 255 7.19 -1.96 -14.48
CA MET A 255 6.24 -0.91 -14.85
C MET A 255 6.70 -0.18 -16.11
N ILE A 256 5.77 0.14 -17.00
CA ILE A 256 6.02 0.86 -18.25
C ILE A 256 5.08 2.07 -18.31
N ILE A 257 5.65 3.25 -18.58
CA ILE A 257 4.86 4.43 -18.97
C ILE A 257 4.86 4.53 -20.49
N THR A 258 3.67 4.64 -21.08
CA THR A 258 3.52 4.92 -22.52
C THR A 258 2.23 5.67 -22.83
N THR A 259 2.05 6.10 -24.08
CA THR A 259 0.90 6.92 -24.47
C THR A 259 -0.39 6.10 -24.56
N GLY A 260 -1.47 6.62 -23.97
CA GLY A 260 -2.82 6.07 -24.07
C GLY A 260 -3.50 6.32 -25.42
N ALA A 261 -2.95 7.20 -26.27
CA ALA A 261 -3.45 7.40 -27.63
C ALA A 261 -3.05 6.26 -28.58
N ALA A 262 -2.11 5.40 -28.19
CA ALA A 262 -1.68 4.24 -28.98
C ALA A 262 -1.49 2.98 -28.12
N PRO A 263 -2.58 2.41 -27.54
CA PRO A 263 -2.49 1.20 -26.69
C PRO A 263 -1.81 0.02 -27.38
N GLN A 264 -1.90 -0.10 -28.71
CA GLN A 264 -1.26 -1.15 -29.50
C GLN A 264 0.27 -1.21 -29.30
N ARG A 265 0.91 -0.14 -28.82
CA ARG A 265 2.33 -0.12 -28.44
C ARG A 265 2.66 -1.15 -27.36
N ILE A 266 1.70 -1.54 -26.52
CA ILE A 266 1.87 -2.59 -25.51
C ILE A 266 2.37 -3.89 -26.18
N VAL A 267 1.78 -4.27 -27.31
CA VAL A 267 2.16 -5.48 -28.04
C VAL A 267 3.60 -5.37 -28.54
N THR A 268 3.97 -4.25 -29.14
CA THR A 268 5.35 -3.99 -29.61
C THR A 268 6.36 -4.04 -28.47
N ILE A 269 6.04 -3.41 -27.34
CA ILE A 269 6.90 -3.40 -26.15
C ILE A 269 7.13 -4.81 -25.61
N LEU A 270 6.09 -5.66 -25.58
CA LEU A 270 6.22 -7.04 -25.14
C LEU A 270 7.07 -7.88 -26.10
N ASP A 271 6.89 -7.68 -27.40
CA ASP A 271 7.67 -8.36 -28.43
C ASP A 271 9.17 -7.98 -28.29
N GLU A 272 9.49 -6.70 -28.05
CA GLU A 272 10.86 -6.21 -27.76
C GLU A 272 11.46 -6.84 -26.49
N VAL A 273 10.69 -6.87 -25.39
CA VAL A 273 11.14 -7.44 -24.11
C VAL A 273 11.39 -8.94 -24.24
N THR A 274 10.53 -9.65 -24.97
CA THR A 274 10.64 -11.10 -25.17
C THR A 274 11.84 -11.44 -26.05
N ALA A 275 12.01 -10.74 -27.17
CA ALA A 275 13.16 -10.92 -28.06
C ALA A 275 14.50 -10.65 -27.36
N HIS A 276 14.54 -9.68 -26.45
CA HIS A 276 15.74 -9.38 -25.65
C HIS A 276 16.06 -10.48 -24.62
N ARG A 277 15.04 -11.02 -23.94
CA ARG A 277 15.21 -12.14 -23.01
C ARG A 277 15.83 -13.37 -23.67
N GLU A 278 15.44 -13.66 -24.90
CA GLU A 278 15.97 -14.80 -25.66
C GLU A 278 17.41 -14.59 -26.16
N ASN A 279 17.83 -13.33 -26.38
CA ASN A 279 19.09 -12.96 -27.02
C ASN A 279 20.05 -12.16 -26.11
N SER A 280 19.99 -12.34 -24.79
CA SER A 280 20.58 -11.50 -23.70
C SER A 280 22.12 -11.26 -23.68
N LYS A 281 22.78 -11.10 -24.83
CA LYS A 281 24.20 -10.74 -24.95
C LYS A 281 24.47 -9.25 -24.77
N THR A 282 23.45 -8.39 -24.92
CA THR A 282 23.57 -6.93 -24.80
C THR A 282 22.60 -6.36 -23.78
N PRO A 283 22.85 -5.17 -23.22
CA PRO A 283 21.88 -4.48 -22.36
C PRO A 283 20.57 -4.22 -23.09
N PHE A 284 19.44 -4.34 -22.39
CA PHE A 284 18.12 -4.01 -22.96
C PHE A 284 18.08 -2.53 -23.32
N GLN A 285 17.59 -2.19 -24.51
CA GLN A 285 17.40 -0.82 -24.96
C GLN A 285 16.01 -0.69 -25.60
N PRO A 286 14.97 -0.28 -24.83
CA PRO A 286 13.62 -0.19 -25.35
C PRO A 286 13.49 1.00 -26.31
N THR A 287 12.76 0.81 -27.40
CA THR A 287 12.51 1.90 -28.35
C THR A 287 11.29 2.74 -27.94
N LEU A 288 10.37 2.14 -27.18
CA LEU A 288 9.11 2.73 -26.76
C LEU A 288 8.98 2.80 -25.23
N GLY A 289 8.38 3.90 -24.76
CA GLY A 289 8.03 4.10 -23.36
C GLY A 289 9.23 4.34 -22.45
N THR A 290 8.93 4.36 -21.16
CA THR A 290 9.91 4.32 -20.06
C THR A 290 9.70 3.05 -19.27
N HIS A 291 10.76 2.26 -19.10
CA HIS A 291 10.72 0.97 -18.39
C HIS A 291 11.33 1.11 -17.01
N PHE A 292 10.50 0.97 -15.98
CA PHE A 292 10.90 0.82 -14.59
C PHE A 292 11.15 -0.66 -14.32
N LEU A 293 12.42 -1.02 -14.10
CA LEU A 293 12.83 -2.39 -13.93
C LEU A 293 12.43 -2.90 -12.54
N ALA A 294 11.90 -4.11 -12.49
CA ALA A 294 11.61 -4.81 -11.23
C ALA A 294 12.90 -4.97 -10.41
N LYS A 295 12.80 -4.80 -9.08
CA LYS A 295 13.95 -4.99 -8.19
C LYS A 295 14.38 -6.47 -8.17
N PRO A 296 15.69 -6.76 -8.13
CA PRO A 296 16.20 -8.14 -8.21
C PRO A 296 15.78 -9.01 -7.03
N ASN A 297 15.59 -8.41 -5.86
CA ASN A 297 15.00 -9.04 -4.68
C ASN A 297 13.64 -8.37 -4.40
N PRO A 298 12.56 -8.82 -5.06
CA PRO A 298 11.23 -8.30 -4.78
C PRO A 298 10.86 -8.56 -3.31
N MET A 299 10.16 -7.61 -2.71
CA MET A 299 9.67 -7.78 -1.35
C MET A 299 8.57 -8.85 -1.38
N VAL A 300 8.77 -9.96 -0.66
CA VAL A 300 7.75 -11.02 -0.51
C VAL A 300 6.41 -10.39 -0.08
N ASP A 301 5.29 -10.85 -0.66
CA ASP A 301 3.93 -10.29 -0.55
C ASP A 301 3.62 -9.64 0.79
N ARG A 302 3.94 -10.30 1.92
CA ARG A 302 3.67 -9.80 3.27
C ARG A 302 4.44 -8.54 3.63
N LYS A 303 5.73 -8.43 3.28
CA LYS A 303 6.53 -7.24 3.58
C LYS A 303 6.19 -6.09 2.65
N TRP A 304 5.95 -6.38 1.37
CA TRP A 304 5.43 -5.39 0.44
C TRP A 304 4.11 -4.81 0.96
N TRP A 305 3.23 -5.70 1.43
CA TRP A 305 1.95 -5.35 2.03
C TRP A 305 2.08 -4.41 3.24
N ILE A 306 2.98 -4.73 4.18
CA ILE A 306 3.22 -3.89 5.37
C ILE A 306 3.71 -2.49 4.99
N LEU A 307 4.61 -2.41 4.02
CA LEU A 307 5.20 -1.13 3.64
C LEU A 307 4.21 -0.21 2.91
N HIS A 308 3.40 -0.81 2.04
CA HIS A 308 2.69 -0.10 1.00
C HIS A 308 1.16 -0.19 1.10
N GLY A 309 0.65 -1.35 1.53
CA GLY A 309 -0.78 -1.63 1.62
C GLY A 309 -1.45 -1.06 2.87
N LEU A 310 -0.70 -0.96 3.97
CA LEU A 310 -1.26 -0.55 5.26
C LEU A 310 -1.28 0.98 5.45
N ALA A 311 -2.43 1.50 5.86
CA ALA A 311 -2.49 2.80 6.51
C ALA A 311 -1.82 2.73 7.88
N THR A 312 -1.09 3.78 8.25
CA THR A 312 -0.42 3.85 9.55
C THR A 312 -1.25 4.65 10.54
N TYR A 313 -1.58 4.05 11.67
CA TYR A 313 -2.48 4.63 12.68
C TYR A 313 -1.74 5.33 13.84
N GLY A 314 -0.40 5.29 13.82
CA GLY A 314 0.45 5.93 14.81
C GLY A 314 1.92 5.83 14.48
N THR A 315 2.76 6.32 15.39
CA THR A 315 4.21 6.31 15.30
C THR A 315 4.82 5.78 16.59
N ILE A 316 5.75 4.83 16.49
CA ILE A 316 6.58 4.33 17.59
C ILE A 316 7.99 4.89 17.40
N TYR A 317 8.49 5.58 18.43
CA TYR A 317 9.82 6.17 18.45
C TYR A 317 10.80 5.29 19.19
N LEU A 318 11.96 5.05 18.57
CA LEU A 318 12.96 4.10 19.04
C LEU A 318 14.22 4.79 19.54
N ASP A 319 14.85 4.18 20.56
CA ASP A 319 16.21 4.51 20.95
C ASP A 319 17.26 3.94 19.98
N ALA A 320 18.50 4.39 20.13
CA ALA A 320 19.60 3.96 19.28
C ALA A 320 19.87 2.43 19.35
N GLY A 321 19.56 1.78 20.47
CA GLY A 321 19.73 0.34 20.66
C GLY A 321 18.73 -0.46 19.83
N ALA A 322 17.46 -0.08 19.88
CA ALA A 322 16.42 -0.69 19.06
C ALA A 322 16.64 -0.43 17.58
N VAL A 323 17.01 0.79 17.17
CA VAL A 323 17.32 1.08 15.76
C VAL A 323 18.46 0.18 15.29
N ARG A 324 19.57 0.06 16.04
CA ARG A 324 20.66 -0.88 15.74
C ARG A 324 20.20 -2.32 15.61
N ALA A 325 19.31 -2.77 16.48
CA ALA A 325 18.85 -4.15 16.50
C ALA A 325 18.01 -4.51 15.28
N ILE A 326 17.11 -3.61 14.87
CA ILE A 326 16.19 -3.87 13.75
C ILE A 326 16.86 -3.66 12.38
N THR A 327 17.83 -2.75 12.25
CA THR A 327 18.52 -2.49 10.97
C THR A 327 19.54 -3.56 10.59
N ARG A 328 20.05 -4.35 11.54
CA ARG A 328 20.98 -5.48 11.30
C ARG A 328 20.33 -6.72 10.68
N GLY A 329 19.03 -6.66 10.35
CA GLY A 329 18.39 -7.58 9.40
C GLY A 329 17.70 -8.82 9.98
N LYS A 330 17.61 -8.98 11.32
CA LYS A 330 16.91 -10.12 11.95
C LYS A 330 16.16 -9.81 13.26
N GLY A 331 16.14 -8.55 13.71
CA GLY A 331 15.53 -8.17 14.98
C GLY A 331 14.03 -7.94 14.90
N SER A 332 13.27 -8.50 15.84
CA SER A 332 11.93 -8.00 16.19
C SER A 332 12.08 -6.70 16.99
N LEU A 333 11.06 -5.84 16.98
CA LEU A 333 11.00 -4.69 17.87
C LEU A 333 10.41 -5.10 19.22
N PHE A 334 11.19 -4.94 20.28
CA PHE A 334 10.80 -5.21 21.65
C PHE A 334 10.44 -3.92 22.41
N ALA A 335 9.62 -4.04 23.45
CA ALA A 335 9.17 -2.91 24.25
C ALA A 335 10.35 -2.12 24.87
N ALA A 336 11.44 -2.82 25.21
CA ALA A 336 12.64 -2.26 25.84
C ALA A 336 13.25 -1.05 25.11
N GLY A 337 13.19 -1.02 23.77
CA GLY A 337 13.78 0.06 22.98
C GLY A 337 12.78 1.09 22.46
N ILE A 338 11.52 1.04 22.93
CA ILE A 338 10.50 2.03 22.63
C ILE A 338 10.58 3.19 23.62
N VAL A 339 10.56 4.42 23.11
CA VAL A 339 10.69 5.65 23.91
C VAL A 339 9.39 6.45 23.95
N LYS A 340 8.72 6.56 22.81
CA LYS A 340 7.45 7.28 22.69
C LYS A 340 6.52 6.51 21.75
N VAL A 341 5.23 6.63 22.03
CA VAL A 341 4.15 6.15 21.18
C VAL A 341 3.24 7.35 20.92
N GLU A 342 2.89 7.56 19.67
CA GLU A 342 1.94 8.59 19.24
C GLU A 342 0.82 7.98 18.40
N GLY A 343 -0.38 8.53 18.53
CA GLY A 343 -1.59 8.02 17.90
C GLY A 343 -2.34 7.00 18.74
N THR A 344 -3.54 6.66 18.28
CA THR A 344 -4.42 5.67 18.90
C THR A 344 -4.62 4.53 17.92
N PHE A 345 -4.18 3.33 18.31
CA PHE A 345 -4.22 2.14 17.46
C PHE A 345 -4.36 0.89 18.30
N VAL A 346 -4.89 -0.17 17.70
CA VAL A 346 -5.08 -1.48 18.33
C VAL A 346 -4.09 -2.51 17.79
N ALA A 347 -4.03 -3.68 18.43
CA ALA A 347 -3.25 -4.81 17.91
C ALA A 347 -3.64 -5.13 16.46
N GLN A 348 -2.67 -5.62 15.70
CA GLN A 348 -2.75 -5.90 14.25
C GLN A 348 -2.87 -4.68 13.32
N GLN A 349 -2.85 -3.46 13.83
CA GLN A 349 -2.75 -2.26 12.99
C GLN A 349 -1.30 -1.90 12.66
N SER A 350 -1.09 -1.22 11.54
CA SER A 350 0.24 -0.76 11.13
C SER A 350 0.59 0.57 11.80
N VAL A 351 1.86 0.72 12.15
CA VAL A 351 2.44 1.96 12.68
C VAL A 351 3.73 2.32 11.93
N ARG A 352 4.07 3.60 11.94
CA ARG A 352 5.40 4.08 11.55
C ARG A 352 6.39 3.77 12.66
N ILE A 353 7.59 3.37 12.27
CA ILE A 353 8.74 3.19 13.16
C ILE A 353 9.70 4.32 12.87
N ALA A 354 9.95 5.16 13.88
CA ALA A 354 10.74 6.37 13.72
C ALA A 354 11.80 6.51 14.81
N THR A 355 12.73 7.42 14.60
CA THR A 355 13.68 7.88 15.61
C THR A 355 13.89 9.39 15.44
N VAL A 356 14.64 10.02 16.33
CA VAL A 356 15.01 11.43 16.25
C VAL A 356 16.52 11.52 16.23
N VAL A 357 17.04 12.24 15.24
CA VAL A 357 18.48 12.47 15.06
C VAL A 357 18.79 13.95 15.18
N LYS A 358 20.06 14.30 15.33
CA LYS A 358 20.51 15.70 15.38
C LYS A 358 20.10 16.44 14.10
N SER A 359 19.81 17.73 14.21
CA SER A 359 19.36 18.57 13.09
C SER A 359 20.34 18.64 11.90
N HIS A 360 21.63 18.42 12.12
CA HIS A 360 22.67 18.42 11.09
C HIS A 360 22.96 17.04 10.49
N THR A 361 22.30 15.97 10.95
CA THR A 361 22.52 14.63 10.42
C THR A 361 22.05 14.56 8.97
N ASN A 362 22.93 14.11 8.08
CA ASN A 362 22.61 13.98 6.66
C ASN A 362 21.70 12.76 6.43
N VAL A 363 20.39 13.01 6.25
CA VAL A 363 19.37 12.00 6.00
C VAL A 363 18.61 12.29 4.71
N PRO A 364 18.17 11.27 3.95
CA PRO A 364 17.35 11.48 2.76
C PRO A 364 16.08 12.26 3.09
N ALA A 365 15.74 13.27 2.30
CA ALA A 365 14.53 14.08 2.51
C ALA A 365 13.25 13.24 2.54
N THR A 366 13.21 12.12 1.81
CA THR A 366 12.09 11.17 1.78
C THR A 366 11.87 10.43 3.09
N SER A 367 12.86 10.40 3.98
CA SER A 367 12.79 9.74 5.29
C SER A 367 12.42 10.69 6.43
N ILE A 368 12.34 12.01 6.19
CA ILE A 368 12.05 12.99 7.24
C ILE A 368 10.54 13.08 7.46
N ILE A 369 10.10 12.98 8.72
CA ILE A 369 8.71 13.21 9.13
C ILE A 369 8.58 14.66 9.62
N HIS A 370 7.72 15.45 8.98
CA HIS A 370 7.43 16.82 9.42
C HIS A 370 6.31 16.84 10.49
N PRO A 371 6.53 17.45 11.68
CA PRO A 371 5.64 17.35 12.84
C PRO A 371 4.24 18.00 12.70
N HIS A 372 3.89 18.58 11.54
CA HIS A 372 2.58 19.20 11.29
C HIS A 372 1.70 18.47 10.26
N GLN A 373 1.95 17.19 9.98
CA GLN A 373 1.10 16.41 9.05
C GLN A 373 0.12 15.43 9.70
N ASN A 374 -0.02 15.41 11.03
CA ASN A 374 -1.08 14.66 11.71
C ASN A 374 -2.19 15.61 12.19
N MET A 375 -3.24 15.81 11.38
CA MET A 375 -4.51 16.40 11.83
C MET A 375 -5.46 15.29 12.25
N THR A 376 -5.67 15.13 13.55
CA THR A 376 -6.95 14.62 14.10
C THR A 376 -7.81 15.83 14.45
N PHE A 377 -9.02 15.88 13.88
CA PHE A 377 -10.05 16.88 14.12
C PHE A 377 -10.69 16.73 15.51
N GLY A 378 -10.99 17.88 16.14
CA GLY A 378 -12.08 17.97 17.13
C GLY A 378 -11.69 18.37 18.55
N MET A 379 -11.16 19.59 18.75
CA MET A 379 -11.42 20.47 19.91
C MET A 379 -10.87 21.88 19.60
N PRO A 380 -11.50 22.98 20.06
CA PRO A 380 -10.95 24.32 19.88
C PRO A 380 -9.64 24.46 20.67
N SER A 381 -8.57 24.81 19.96
CA SER A 381 -7.27 25.13 20.55
C SER A 381 -7.36 26.41 21.38
N SER A 382 -7.21 26.30 22.70
CA SER A 382 -6.89 27.43 23.56
C SER A 382 -5.43 27.86 23.31
N PRO A 383 -5.10 29.16 23.23
CA PRO A 383 -3.72 29.58 23.10
C PRO A 383 -3.09 29.56 24.50
N LEU A 384 -1.96 28.84 24.67
CA LEU A 384 -0.81 29.23 25.50
C LEU A 384 0.20 28.07 25.64
N VAL A 385 1.47 28.48 25.59
CA VAL A 385 2.74 27.76 25.86
C VAL A 385 3.33 26.96 24.68
N GLN A 386 4.34 27.55 24.03
CA GLN A 386 5.38 26.81 23.30
C GLN A 386 6.08 25.87 24.29
N ALA A 387 5.67 24.61 24.33
CA ALA A 387 6.39 23.57 25.03
C ALA A 387 7.47 23.00 24.10
N HIS A 388 8.73 22.99 24.55
CA HIS A 388 9.80 22.22 23.91
C HIS A 388 9.33 20.77 23.69
N ASP A 389 9.46 20.24 22.47
CA ASP A 389 9.03 18.88 22.14
C ASP A 389 9.79 17.87 23.03
N PRO A 390 9.11 17.08 23.89
CA PRO A 390 9.74 16.24 24.90
C PRO A 390 10.38 14.98 24.31
N LEU A 391 10.99 15.04 23.13
CA LEU A 391 11.67 13.93 22.46
C LEU A 391 13.20 14.08 22.44
N THR A 392 13.74 15.29 22.59
CA THR A 392 15.17 15.56 22.46
C THR A 392 15.86 15.73 23.83
N THR A 393 17.17 15.50 23.86
CA THR A 393 18.04 15.85 24.98
C THR A 393 18.28 17.36 25.00
N ASP A 394 18.21 17.98 26.17
CA ASP A 394 18.81 19.30 26.47
C ASP A 394 18.48 20.44 25.50
N GLY A 395 17.23 20.52 25.02
CA GLY A 395 16.80 21.63 24.17
C GLY A 395 17.41 21.62 22.75
N GLU A 396 18.10 20.56 22.37
CA GLU A 396 18.59 20.39 20.99
C GLU A 396 17.41 20.15 20.04
N GLU A 397 17.41 20.85 18.91
CA GLU A 397 16.46 20.60 17.82
C GLU A 397 16.83 19.29 17.11
N GLY A 398 15.87 18.39 17.00
CA GLY A 398 16.01 17.10 16.35
C GLY A 398 15.08 16.96 15.15
N ILE A 399 15.51 16.19 14.15
CA ILE A 399 14.67 15.82 13.01
C ILE A 399 14.15 14.40 13.20
N ILE A 400 12.85 14.21 12.95
CA ILE A 400 12.22 12.90 13.03
C ILE A 400 12.50 12.15 11.73
N VAL A 401 13.02 10.93 11.85
CA VAL A 401 13.39 10.07 10.72
C VAL A 401 12.58 8.79 10.77
N GLU A 402 11.84 8.49 9.70
CA GLU A 402 11.18 7.20 9.48
C GLU A 402 12.23 6.13 9.16
N ILE A 403 12.24 5.06 9.96
CA ILE A 403 13.12 3.90 9.82
C ILE A 403 12.40 2.75 9.13
N GLY A 404 11.07 2.69 9.26
CA GLY A 404 10.27 1.63 8.67
C GLY A 404 8.81 1.64 9.10
N LYS A 405 8.11 0.54 8.81
CA LYS A 405 6.74 0.28 9.23
C LYS A 405 6.60 -1.12 9.81
N GLY A 406 5.61 -1.31 10.68
CA GLY A 406 5.28 -2.63 11.14
C GLY A 406 3.90 -2.78 11.74
N ILE A 407 3.46 -4.03 11.86
CA ILE A 407 2.18 -4.41 12.47
C ILE A 407 2.41 -4.70 13.96
N VAL A 408 1.70 -3.98 14.84
CA VAL A 408 1.86 -4.12 16.29
C VAL A 408 1.08 -5.30 16.86
N ASN A 409 1.61 -5.91 17.91
CA ASN A 409 0.94 -6.99 18.67
C ASN A 409 0.11 -6.47 19.85
N TYR A 410 0.29 -5.21 20.24
CA TYR A 410 -0.34 -4.59 21.40
C TYR A 410 -0.98 -3.25 21.01
N THR A 411 -1.99 -2.82 21.76
CA THR A 411 -2.64 -1.51 21.59
C THR A 411 -1.70 -0.36 21.97
N SER A 412 -1.98 0.87 21.50
CA SER A 412 -1.13 2.02 21.84
C SER A 412 -1.09 2.30 23.35
N SER A 413 -2.18 2.05 24.08
CA SER A 413 -2.25 2.18 25.53
C SER A 413 -1.46 1.09 26.27
N GLU A 414 -1.47 -0.15 25.78
CA GLU A 414 -0.62 -1.24 26.29
C GLU A 414 0.86 -0.94 26.05
N ILE A 415 1.25 -0.58 24.82
CA ILE A 415 2.66 -0.24 24.50
C ILE A 415 3.14 0.92 25.37
N GLN A 416 2.29 1.92 25.63
CA GLN A 416 2.64 3.03 26.52
C GLN A 416 2.93 2.58 27.96
N ARG A 417 2.32 1.48 28.44
CA ARG A 417 2.56 0.89 29.76
C ARG A 417 3.83 0.04 29.80
N ILE A 418 4.13 -0.70 28.74
CA ILE A 418 5.27 -1.63 28.70
C ILE A 418 6.55 -1.06 28.06
N LYS A 419 6.50 0.15 27.47
CA LYS A 419 7.68 0.75 26.83
C LYS A 419 8.84 0.88 27.81
N GLY A 420 10.04 0.50 27.37
CA GLY A 420 11.24 0.46 28.20
C GLY A 420 11.39 -0.79 29.07
N CYS A 421 10.38 -1.65 29.18
CA CYS A 421 10.42 -2.87 29.99
C CYS A 421 11.03 -4.06 29.24
N ARG A 422 11.50 -5.07 29.98
CA ARG A 422 11.94 -6.34 29.38
C ARG A 422 10.71 -7.18 29.02
N SER A 423 10.84 -8.08 28.05
CA SER A 423 9.73 -8.96 27.66
C SER A 423 9.22 -9.82 28.81
N SER A 424 10.11 -10.20 29.75
CA SER A 424 9.75 -10.91 30.98
C SER A 424 8.78 -10.15 31.89
N ASP A 425 8.72 -8.82 31.76
CA ASP A 425 7.95 -7.96 32.66
C ASP A 425 6.55 -7.66 32.09
N ILE A 426 6.25 -8.10 30.87
CA ILE A 426 5.00 -7.75 30.17
C ILE A 426 3.79 -8.38 30.86
N GLU A 427 3.89 -9.66 31.25
CA GLU A 427 2.77 -10.38 31.88
C GLU A 427 2.39 -9.74 33.21
N ASP A 428 3.38 -9.37 34.03
CA ASP A 428 3.16 -8.66 35.30
C ASP A 428 2.52 -7.28 35.09
N LEU A 429 2.88 -6.58 34.01
CA LEU A 429 2.40 -5.22 33.74
C LEU A 429 1.04 -5.16 33.06
N LEU A 430 0.68 -6.15 32.24
CA LEU A 430 -0.57 -6.18 31.46
C LEU A 430 -1.58 -7.21 31.98
N GLY A 431 -1.14 -8.20 32.74
CA GLY A 431 -1.94 -9.34 33.19
C GLY A 431 -2.03 -10.49 32.16
N TYR A 432 -1.36 -10.36 31.01
CA TYR A 432 -1.27 -11.37 29.96
C TYR A 432 -0.06 -11.12 29.06
N VAL A 433 0.37 -12.13 28.29
CA VAL A 433 1.37 -12.03 27.22
C VAL A 433 0.87 -12.80 26.00
N ASP A 434 0.68 -12.09 24.89
CA ASP A 434 0.37 -12.70 23.59
C ASP A 434 1.64 -12.85 22.72
N SER A 435 2.65 -12.01 22.93
CA SER A 435 3.93 -12.05 22.21
C SER A 435 5.03 -11.30 22.95
N ASP A 436 6.24 -11.85 22.98
CA ASP A 436 7.41 -11.18 23.58
C ASP A 436 7.82 -9.89 22.85
N SER A 437 7.43 -9.74 21.58
CA SER A 437 7.74 -8.59 20.73
C SER A 437 6.54 -7.67 20.53
N VAL A 438 6.79 -6.37 20.43
CA VAL A 438 5.78 -5.36 20.06
C VAL A 438 5.53 -5.39 18.56
N VAL A 439 6.57 -5.56 17.74
CA VAL A 439 6.45 -5.85 16.30
C VAL A 439 7.36 -7.03 15.99
N HIS A 440 6.78 -8.13 15.53
CA HIS A 440 7.56 -9.29 15.10
C HIS A 440 8.37 -8.99 13.83
N ARG A 441 9.56 -9.56 13.67
CA ARG A 441 10.45 -9.32 12.50
C ARG A 441 9.79 -9.59 11.14
N ASP A 442 8.86 -10.53 11.06
CA ASP A 442 8.14 -10.86 9.82
C ASP A 442 7.04 -9.83 9.51
N ASN A 443 6.68 -9.05 10.52
CA ASN A 443 5.73 -7.94 10.49
C ASN A 443 6.44 -6.58 10.52
N LEU A 444 7.77 -6.55 10.37
CA LEU A 444 8.59 -5.34 10.40
C LEU A 444 9.32 -5.17 9.06
N VAL A 445 9.22 -3.99 8.48
CA VAL A 445 9.90 -3.61 7.25
C VAL A 445 10.73 -2.37 7.50
N ILE A 446 12.03 -2.47 7.21
CA ILE A 446 12.98 -1.37 7.34
C ILE A 446 13.15 -0.71 5.98
N THR A 447 12.93 0.60 5.93
CA THR A 447 13.08 1.45 4.73
C THR A 447 14.38 2.24 4.74
N TYR A 448 14.94 2.48 5.92
CA TYR A 448 16.19 3.22 6.07
C TYR A 448 17.12 2.54 7.10
N SER A 449 18.16 1.87 6.60
CA SER A 449 19.10 1.09 7.41
C SER A 449 20.48 1.74 7.60
N SER A 450 20.80 2.76 6.81
CA SER A 450 22.13 3.39 6.76
C SER A 450 22.32 4.53 7.77
N LEU A 451 21.39 4.68 8.71
CA LEU A 451 21.45 5.75 9.71
C LEU A 451 22.62 5.53 10.68
N ASP A 452 23.45 6.55 10.87
CA ASP A 452 24.44 6.53 11.95
C ASP A 452 23.73 6.59 13.30
N HIS A 453 23.82 5.49 14.04
CA HIS A 453 23.13 5.35 15.32
C HIS A 453 23.70 6.24 16.42
N THR A 454 24.89 6.82 16.23
CA THR A 454 25.49 7.79 17.17
C THR A 454 24.85 9.18 17.09
N GLU A 455 24.14 9.44 16.00
CA GLU A 455 23.41 10.69 15.75
C GLU A 455 21.99 10.68 16.33
N ILE A 456 21.53 9.55 16.86
CA ILE A 456 20.21 9.40 17.48
C ILE A 456 20.21 10.06 18.87
N ILE A 457 19.35 11.05 19.07
CA ILE A 457 19.21 11.82 20.32
C ILE A 457 17.99 11.41 21.16
N VAL A 458 17.29 10.35 20.78
CA VAL A 458 16.15 9.81 21.54
C VAL A 458 16.66 9.07 22.78
N LEU A 459 16.36 9.59 23.98
CA LEU A 459 16.75 8.94 25.24
C LEU A 459 15.94 7.65 25.51
N PRO A 460 16.58 6.54 25.91
CA PRO A 460 15.88 5.36 26.40
C PRO A 460 14.95 5.70 27.57
N ALA A 461 13.78 5.05 27.63
CA ALA A 461 12.82 5.21 28.73
C ALA A 461 13.46 4.93 30.11
N SER A 462 14.46 4.06 30.18
CA SER A 462 15.24 3.74 31.39
C SER A 462 16.03 4.93 31.96
N LYS A 463 16.40 5.93 31.15
CA LYS A 463 17.02 7.18 31.63
C LYS A 463 16.00 8.24 32.08
N ARG A 464 14.71 8.09 31.75
CA ARG A 464 13.61 8.93 32.27
C ARG A 464 13.08 8.44 33.62
N LEU A 465 13.24 7.16 33.92
CA LEU A 465 12.76 6.54 35.16
C LEU A 465 13.58 6.93 36.42
N ASN A 466 14.78 7.51 36.26
CA ASN A 466 15.60 7.94 37.39
C ASN A 466 15.39 9.39 37.86
N ALA A 467 14.68 10.24 37.10
CA ALA A 467 14.56 11.65 37.46
C ALA A 467 13.26 12.03 38.18
N LYS A 468 12.23 11.16 38.23
CA LYS A 468 10.94 11.51 38.85
C LYS A 468 10.26 10.42 39.68
N ARG A 469 10.65 9.14 39.55
CA ARG A 469 9.94 8.04 40.23
C ARG A 469 10.52 7.69 41.61
N TYR A 470 11.83 7.87 41.80
CA TYR A 470 12.45 7.74 43.13
C TYR A 470 12.05 8.89 44.07
N ASP A 471 11.96 10.12 43.56
CA ASP A 471 11.58 11.29 44.39
C ASP A 471 10.10 11.25 44.81
N LEU A 472 9.20 10.75 43.95
CA LEU A 472 7.78 10.63 44.28
C LEU A 472 7.51 9.48 45.29
N MET A 473 8.26 8.38 45.21
CA MET A 473 8.14 7.28 46.19
C MET A 473 8.81 7.60 47.53
N ARG A 474 9.83 8.47 47.57
CA ARG A 474 10.43 8.99 48.81
C ARG A 474 9.55 10.04 49.50
N ALA A 475 8.74 10.78 48.73
CA ALA A 475 7.85 11.82 49.24
C ALA A 475 6.55 11.30 49.90
N MET A 476 6.22 10.00 49.77
CA MET A 476 4.95 9.42 50.25
C MET A 476 5.09 8.43 51.42
N HIS A 477 6.08 8.60 52.30
CA HIS A 477 6.13 7.81 53.56
C HIS A 477 4.96 8.17 54.49
N LEU A 478 3.90 7.35 54.49
CA LEU A 478 3.14 7.05 55.70
C LEU A 478 3.80 5.82 56.34
N SER A 479 4.49 6.04 57.45
CA SER A 479 5.10 5.01 58.28
C SER A 479 4.04 4.08 58.91
N PRO A 480 4.29 2.77 59.02
CA PRO A 480 3.44 1.87 59.78
C PRO A 480 3.78 1.97 61.27
N SER A 481 2.78 2.22 62.10
CA SER A 481 2.90 2.06 63.54
C SER A 481 1.71 1.28 64.11
N VAL A 482 2.09 0.25 64.89
CA VAL A 482 1.40 -0.45 65.99
C VAL A 482 0.56 -1.71 65.66
N GLU A 483 1.22 -2.85 65.87
CA GLU A 483 0.85 -4.04 66.67
C GLU A 483 -0.62 -4.52 66.87
N SER A 484 -0.78 -5.81 66.54
CA SER A 484 -1.34 -6.91 67.37
C SER A 484 -2.85 -7.25 67.35
N LEU A 485 -3.09 -8.56 67.54
CA LEU A 485 -4.33 -9.32 67.81
C LEU A 485 -5.06 -9.83 66.54
N SER A 486 -4.88 -11.07 66.10
CA SER A 486 -5.37 -12.38 66.62
C SER A 486 -6.88 -12.61 66.45
N GLU A 487 -7.21 -13.74 65.79
CA GLU A 487 -8.51 -14.46 65.81
C GLU A 487 -9.70 -13.73 65.15
N SER A 488 -10.68 -14.33 64.47
CA SER A 488 -11.08 -15.72 64.21
C SER A 488 -12.20 -15.72 63.13
N ARG A 489 -12.40 -16.90 62.54
CA ARG A 489 -13.58 -17.48 61.86
C ARG A 489 -14.92 -16.71 61.92
N ASP A 490 -15.63 -16.66 60.80
CA ASP A 490 -16.94 -17.33 60.53
C ASP A 490 -17.56 -16.77 59.23
N THR A 491 -17.76 -17.56 58.18
CA THR A 491 -18.94 -18.38 57.80
C THR A 491 -20.23 -17.62 57.47
N SER A 492 -20.92 -18.12 56.42
CA SER A 492 -22.33 -17.88 56.04
C SER A 492 -22.60 -16.56 55.26
N ASN A 493 -23.51 -16.42 54.31
CA ASN A 493 -24.42 -17.29 53.54
C ASN A 493 -25.08 -16.40 52.44
N GLU A 494 -25.63 -17.02 51.39
CA GLU A 494 -26.76 -16.55 50.52
C GLU A 494 -26.63 -15.18 49.78
N GLY A 495 -26.86 -15.05 48.47
CA GLY A 495 -27.92 -15.59 47.64
C GLY A 495 -28.89 -14.46 47.28
N TYR A 496 -29.02 -14.07 46.00
CA TYR A 496 -30.27 -13.75 45.28
C TYR A 496 -30.02 -13.07 43.91
N SER A 497 -30.76 -13.54 42.92
CA SER A 497 -30.96 -12.93 41.59
C SER A 497 -31.87 -11.71 41.66
N ALA A 498 -31.68 -10.75 40.74
CA ALA A 498 -32.78 -10.00 40.13
C ALA A 498 -32.33 -9.34 38.82
N GLU A 499 -33.05 -9.65 37.76
CA GLU A 499 -33.10 -8.93 36.49
C GLU A 499 -33.63 -7.50 36.71
N SER A 500 -33.13 -6.54 35.94
CA SER A 500 -33.80 -5.25 35.76
C SER A 500 -33.64 -4.76 34.32
N GLU A 501 -34.77 -4.74 33.62
CA GLU A 501 -35.02 -4.08 32.35
C GLU A 501 -34.57 -2.60 32.38
N ILE A 502 -33.94 -2.13 31.29
CA ILE A 502 -33.65 -0.72 31.07
C ILE A 502 -34.58 -0.22 29.96
N THR A 503 -35.52 0.63 30.36
CA THR A 503 -36.45 1.38 29.52
C THR A 503 -35.71 2.52 28.79
N VAL A 504 -35.81 2.57 27.46
CA VAL A 504 -35.24 3.64 26.62
C VAL A 504 -36.26 4.76 26.49
N ASN A 505 -35.91 5.96 26.96
CA ASN A 505 -36.68 7.19 26.77
C ASN A 505 -36.17 7.94 25.53
N VAL A 506 -37.06 8.18 24.57
CA VAL A 506 -36.81 8.99 23.37
C VAL A 506 -37.35 10.41 23.61
N PRO A 507 -36.58 11.49 23.38
CA PRO A 507 -37.12 12.85 23.45
C PRO A 507 -37.69 13.31 22.10
N THR A 508 -38.92 13.78 22.14
CA THR A 508 -39.62 14.49 21.05
C THR A 508 -39.08 15.91 20.92
N LEU A 509 -38.76 16.34 19.69
CA LEU A 509 -38.43 17.72 19.34
C LEU A 509 -39.71 18.49 18.97
N GLN A 510 -39.89 19.68 19.54
CA GLN A 510 -40.76 20.75 19.03
C GLN A 510 -40.00 21.60 18.03
#